data_AF-A0A942RUZ5-F1
#
_entry.id   AF-A0A942RUZ5-F1
#
_cell.length_a   1.000
_cell.length_b   1.000
_cell.length_c   1.000
_cell.angle_alpha   90.00
_cell.angle_beta   90.00
_cell.angle_gamma   90.00
#
_symmetry.space_group_name_H-M   'P 1'
#
loop_
_entity.id
_entity.type
_entity.pdbx_description
1 polymer ?
#
loop_
_entity_poly.entity_id
_entity_poly.type
_entity_poly.pdbx_seq_one_letter_code
_entity_poly.pdbx_strand_id
1 'polypeptide(L)'
;MLNPVLGGVLLPEKLPQLTSLIARFLDIVGKRLPDDVIQRLTEMRTNAAPGLEQVIYDSMFENMEQAQALNRPICQDTGVISFYVKVGSDSKLLPILKEALTKGVLEA
;
A
#
# COMPACT_ATOMS: atom_id res chain seq x y z
N MET A 1 28.12 -28.67 -15.82
CA MET A 1 28.56 -28.30 -14.46
C MET A 1 27.32 -27.87 -13.68
N LEU A 2 26.80 -28.77 -12.87
CA LEU A 2 25.67 -28.54 -11.97
C LEU A 2 26.17 -27.65 -10.83
N ASN A 3 25.54 -26.50 -10.60
CA ASN A 3 25.84 -25.68 -9.42
C ASN A 3 24.99 -26.20 -8.24
N PRO A 4 25.60 -26.74 -7.17
CA PRO A 4 24.87 -27.25 -6.02
C PRO A 4 24.67 -26.11 -5.02
N VAL A 5 23.53 -25.44 -5.06
CA VAL A 5 23.08 -24.60 -3.94
C VAL A 5 22.08 -25.38 -3.11
N LEU A 6 22.62 -26.33 -2.33
CA LEU A 6 21.96 -26.90 -1.16
C LEU A 6 22.17 -25.93 0.02
N GLY A 7 21.10 -25.59 0.75
CA GLY A 7 21.25 -25.17 2.15
C GLY A 7 20.29 -24.10 2.69
N GLY A 8 19.45 -23.49 1.88
CA GLY A 8 18.42 -22.56 2.36
C GLY A 8 17.05 -23.23 2.30
N VAL A 9 16.51 -23.68 3.44
CA VAL A 9 15.10 -24.09 3.55
C VAL A 9 14.24 -23.00 2.91
N LEU A 10 13.59 -23.33 1.78
CA LEU A 10 12.49 -22.55 1.23
C LEU A 10 11.51 -22.33 2.38
N LEU A 11 10.97 -21.13 2.56
CA LEU A 11 10.09 -20.83 3.69
C LEU A 11 8.61 -20.77 3.25
N PRO A 12 8.01 -21.84 2.69
CA PRO A 12 6.61 -21.82 2.25
C PRO A 12 5.65 -21.51 3.42
N GLU A 13 6.04 -21.82 4.66
CA GLU A 13 5.29 -21.46 5.86
C GLU A 13 5.20 -19.94 6.10
N LYS A 14 6.06 -19.14 5.45
CA LYS A 14 6.04 -17.68 5.51
C LYS A 14 5.11 -17.05 4.48
N LEU A 15 4.66 -17.81 3.48
CA LEU A 15 3.76 -17.30 2.44
C LEU A 15 2.50 -16.67 3.05
N PRO A 16 1.73 -17.31 3.95
CA PRO A 16 0.53 -16.70 4.52
C PRO A 16 0.80 -15.40 5.27
N GLN A 17 1.94 -15.33 5.97
CA GLN A 17 2.33 -14.15 6.75
C GLN A 17 2.71 -12.99 5.84
N LEU A 18 3.47 -13.26 4.77
CA LEU A 18 3.86 -12.25 3.79
C LEU A 18 2.65 -11.76 3.00
N THR A 19 1.79 -12.67 2.53
CA THR A 19 0.52 -12.35 1.86
C THR A 19 -0.34 -11.43 2.72
N SER A 20 -0.59 -11.81 3.98
CA SER A 20 -1.41 -11.03 4.89
C SER A 20 -0.80 -9.66 5.23
N LEU A 21 0.54 -9.58 5.31
CA LEU A 21 1.24 -8.31 5.48
C LEU A 21 1.03 -7.38 4.27
N ILE A 22 1.15 -7.91 3.05
CA ILE A 22 0.94 -7.16 1.81
C ILE A 22 -0.52 -6.70 1.72
N ALA A 23 -1.49 -7.57 1.99
CA ALA A 23 -2.90 -7.23 1.94
C ALA A 23 -3.25 -6.10 2.91
N ARG A 24 -2.82 -6.20 4.17
CA ARG A 24 -3.01 -5.12 5.16
C ARG A 24 -2.32 -3.82 4.77
N PHE A 25 -1.14 -3.90 4.15
CA PHE A 25 -0.44 -2.70 3.67
C PHE A 25 -1.21 -2.02 2.54
N LEU A 26 -1.69 -2.80 1.56
CA LEU A 26 -2.52 -2.30 0.45
C LEU A 26 -3.83 -1.68 0.94
N ASP A 27 -4.47 -2.31 1.94
CA ASP A 27 -5.67 -1.79 2.59
C ASP A 27 -5.44 -0.42 3.23
N ILE A 28 -4.29 -0.22 3.88
CA ILE A 28 -3.92 1.07 4.48
C ILE A 28 -3.69 2.13 3.41
N VAL A 29 -2.89 1.84 2.37
CA VAL A 29 -2.55 2.84 1.34
C VAL A 29 -3.75 3.20 0.46
N GLY A 30 -4.75 2.32 0.34
CA GLY A 30 -6.02 2.65 -0.32
C GLY A 30 -6.90 3.60 0.49
N LYS A 31 -6.66 3.72 1.80
CA LYS A 31 -7.50 4.48 2.75
C LYS A 31 -6.82 5.71 3.35
N ARG A 32 -5.50 5.77 3.32
CA ARG A 32 -4.71 6.82 3.97
C ARG A 32 -3.65 7.35 3.02
N LEU A 33 -3.61 8.68 2.90
CA LEU A 33 -2.50 9.36 2.25
C LEU A 33 -1.28 9.40 3.18
N PRO A 34 -0.07 9.49 2.62
CA PRO A 34 1.15 9.72 3.39
C PRO A 34 1.10 11.01 4.22
N ASP A 35 1.80 11.01 5.36
CA ASP A 35 1.80 12.13 6.31
C ASP A 35 2.31 13.44 5.69
N ASP A 36 3.32 13.37 4.82
CA ASP A 36 3.87 14.52 4.11
C ASP A 36 2.85 15.12 3.11
N VAL A 37 2.05 14.26 2.47
CA VAL A 37 0.96 14.69 1.60
C VAL A 37 -0.14 15.38 2.40
N ILE A 38 -0.57 14.79 3.53
CA ILE A 38 -1.57 15.40 4.42
C ILE A 38 -1.08 16.74 4.98
N GLN A 39 0.18 16.83 5.39
CA GLN A 39 0.79 18.07 5.85
C GLN A 39 0.72 19.13 4.75
N ARG A 40 1.14 18.78 3.53
CA ARG A 40 1.15 19.72 2.41
C ARG A 40 -0.26 20.19 2.02
N LEU A 41 -1.25 19.28 2.02
CA LEU A 41 -2.64 19.63 1.77
C LEU A 41 -3.20 20.57 2.85
N THR A 42 -2.84 20.35 4.12
CA THR A 42 -3.23 21.21 5.24
C THR A 42 -2.66 22.62 5.09
N GLU A 43 -1.39 22.73 4.72
CA GLU A 43 -0.74 24.01 4.43
C GLU A 43 -1.42 24.72 3.24
N MET A 44 -1.74 23.99 2.17
CA MET A 44 -2.42 24.55 1.01
C MET A 44 -3.83 25.05 1.36
N ARG A 45 -4.59 24.28 2.15
CA ARG A 45 -5.90 24.70 2.66
C ARG A 45 -5.82 25.94 3.55
N THR A 46 -4.77 26.05 4.37
CA THR A 46 -4.58 27.21 5.24
C THR A 46 -4.33 28.49 4.43
N ASN A 47 -3.63 28.36 3.30
CA ASN A 47 -3.30 29.47 2.39
C ASN A 47 -4.34 29.69 1.28
N ALA A 48 -5.37 28.83 1.18
CA ALA A 48 -6.37 28.88 0.12
C ALA A 48 -7.25 30.13 0.22
N ALA A 49 -7.53 30.73 -0.94
CA ALA A 49 -8.40 31.90 -1.02
C ALA A 49 -9.84 31.54 -0.60
N PRO A 50 -10.56 32.45 0.09
CA PRO A 50 -11.96 32.21 0.42
C PRO A 50 -12.80 31.89 -0.83
N GLY A 51 -13.67 30.89 -0.73
CA GLY A 51 -14.54 30.45 -1.81
C GLY A 51 -14.27 29.02 -2.24
N LEU A 52 -14.27 28.77 -3.55
CA LEU A 52 -14.24 27.42 -4.12
C LEU A 52 -13.02 26.61 -3.68
N GLU A 53 -11.84 27.22 -3.60
CA GLU A 53 -10.61 26.52 -3.25
C GLU A 53 -10.69 25.91 -1.84
N GLN A 54 -11.17 26.67 -0.86
CA GLN A 54 -11.38 26.18 0.50
C GLN A 54 -12.40 25.03 0.55
N VAL A 55 -13.52 25.17 -0.16
CA VAL A 55 -14.57 24.14 -0.23
C VAL A 55 -14.05 22.83 -0.82
N ILE A 56 -13.16 22.89 -1.82
CA ILE A 56 -12.56 21.70 -2.43
C ILE A 56 -11.74 20.93 -1.40
N TYR A 57 -10.83 21.60 -0.70
CA TYR A 57 -10.01 20.96 0.34
C TYR A 57 -10.87 20.46 1.50
N ASP A 58 -11.88 21.21 1.96
CA ASP A 58 -12.77 20.76 3.03
C ASP A 58 -13.48 19.47 2.63
N SER A 59 -13.97 19.39 1.39
CA SER A 59 -14.56 18.16 0.83
C SER A 59 -13.55 17.01 0.72
N MET A 60 -12.29 17.31 0.34
CA MET A 60 -11.22 16.31 0.32
C MET A 60 -10.96 15.73 1.71
N PHE A 61 -10.86 16.58 2.75
CA PHE A 61 -10.61 16.13 4.12
C PHE A 61 -11.80 15.36 4.69
N GLU A 62 -13.03 15.82 4.45
CA GLU A 62 -14.23 15.08 4.84
C GLU A 62 -14.27 13.68 4.19
N ASN A 63 -13.95 13.59 2.90
CA ASN A 63 -13.85 12.30 2.21
C ASN A 63 -12.80 11.36 2.85
N MET A 64 -11.64 11.90 3.24
CA MET A 64 -10.59 11.11 3.91
C MET A 64 -11.02 10.62 5.29
N GLU A 65 -11.73 11.45 6.07
CA GLU A 65 -12.29 11.05 7.36
C GLU A 65 -13.35 9.94 7.18
N GLN A 66 -14.26 10.13 6.22
CA GLN A 66 -15.30 9.14 5.91
C GLN A 66 -14.72 7.82 5.40
N ALA A 67 -13.65 7.85 4.60
CA ALA A 67 -12.96 6.65 4.14
C ALA A 67 -12.44 5.80 5.32
N GLN A 68 -11.90 6.44 6.35
CA GLN A 68 -11.47 5.77 7.57
C GLN A 68 -12.65 5.27 8.40
N ALA A 69 -13.67 6.10 8.63
CA ALA A 69 -14.84 5.75 9.44
C ALA A 69 -15.65 4.59 8.83
N LEU A 70 -15.79 4.57 7.50
CA LEU A 70 -16.53 3.56 6.75
C LEU A 70 -15.66 2.38 6.31
N ASN A 71 -14.36 2.40 6.66
CA ASN A 71 -13.40 1.36 6.31
C ASN A 71 -13.36 1.04 4.80
N ARG A 72 -13.34 2.07 3.94
CA ARG A 72 -13.37 1.94 2.47
C ARG A 72 -12.33 2.83 1.79
N PRO A 73 -11.89 2.52 0.56
CA PRO A 73 -10.91 3.33 -0.15
C PRO A 73 -11.29 4.81 -0.28
N ILE A 74 -10.30 5.71 -0.28
CA ILE A 74 -10.51 7.16 -0.43
C ILE A 74 -11.04 7.54 -1.83
N CYS A 75 -10.85 6.67 -2.83
CA CYS A 75 -11.20 6.90 -4.22
C CYS A 75 -11.92 5.69 -4.82
N GLN A 76 -12.79 5.93 -5.80
CA GLN A 76 -13.46 4.89 -6.58
C GLN A 76 -12.47 4.14 -7.49
N ASP A 77 -11.49 4.85 -8.04
CA ASP A 77 -10.40 4.26 -8.80
C ASP A 77 -9.26 3.89 -7.83
N THR A 78 -9.13 2.60 -7.55
CA THR A 78 -8.09 2.05 -6.67
C THR A 78 -6.76 1.81 -7.39
N GLY A 79 -6.71 2.08 -8.70
CA GLY A 79 -5.50 2.01 -9.51
C GLY A 79 -5.01 0.59 -9.80
N VAL A 80 -3.82 0.52 -10.40
CA VAL A 80 -3.12 -0.74 -10.72
C VAL A 80 -1.93 -0.92 -9.79
N ILE A 81 -1.90 -2.03 -9.06
CA ILE A 81 -0.82 -2.30 -8.10
C ILE A 81 0.46 -2.70 -8.85
N SER A 82 1.53 -1.93 -8.60
CA SER A 82 2.86 -2.18 -9.15
C SER A 82 3.87 -2.26 -8.01
N PHE A 83 4.70 -3.32 -8.00
CA PHE A 83 5.73 -3.51 -6.98
C PHE A 83 7.13 -3.33 -7.56
N TYR A 84 7.92 -2.45 -6.95
CA TYR A 84 9.35 -2.36 -7.18
C TYR A 84 10.08 -3.04 -6.03
N VAL A 85 10.55 -4.27 -6.27
CA VAL A 85 11.12 -5.09 -5.20
C VAL A 85 12.64 -5.10 -5.28
N LYS A 86 13.29 -4.71 -4.16
CA LYS A 86 14.71 -4.97 -3.92
C LYS A 86 14.84 -6.17 -3.02
N VAL A 87 15.48 -7.23 -3.51
CA VAL A 87 15.64 -8.49 -2.78
C VAL A 87 17.06 -9.01 -3.01
N GLY A 88 17.70 -9.50 -1.95
CA GLY A 88 19.01 -10.12 -2.05
C GLY A 88 18.94 -11.44 -2.83
N SER A 89 19.99 -11.76 -3.59
CA SER A 89 20.07 -12.97 -4.42
C SER A 89 19.84 -14.26 -3.65
N ASP A 90 20.28 -14.31 -2.38
CA ASP A 90 20.18 -15.50 -1.52
C ASP A 90 18.98 -15.45 -0.56
N SER A 91 18.03 -14.55 -0.81
CA SER A 91 16.84 -14.44 0.04
C SER A 91 15.97 -15.69 -0.05
N LYS A 92 15.68 -16.29 1.11
CA LYS A 92 14.76 -17.43 1.22
C LYS A 92 13.31 -17.11 0.85
N LEU A 93 12.96 -15.82 0.74
CA LEU A 93 11.63 -15.36 0.34
C LEU A 93 11.47 -15.27 -1.18
N LEU A 94 12.58 -15.23 -1.94
CA LEU A 94 12.54 -15.08 -3.40
C LEU A 94 11.61 -16.09 -4.10
N PRO A 95 11.57 -17.38 -3.70
CA PRO A 95 10.74 -18.38 -4.36
C PRO A 95 9.23 -18.20 -4.13
N ILE A 96 8.83 -17.55 -3.04
CA ILE A 96 7.42 -17.30 -2.70
C ILE A 96 6.96 -15.87 -2.98
N LEU A 97 7.89 -14.97 -3.29
CA LEU A 97 7.65 -13.52 -3.35
C LEU A 97 6.55 -13.15 -4.34
N LYS A 98 6.62 -13.67 -5.57
CA LYS A 98 5.62 -13.38 -6.61
C LYS A 98 4.23 -13.82 -6.18
N GLU A 99 4.13 -15.03 -5.63
CA GLU A 99 2.85 -15.58 -5.16
C GLU A 99 2.28 -14.77 -4.00
N ALA A 100 3.11 -14.39 -3.04
CA ALA A 100 2.71 -13.58 -1.90
C ALA A 100 2.19 -12.20 -2.33
N LEU A 101 2.87 -11.55 -3.28
CA LEU A 101 2.46 -10.27 -3.85
C LEU A 101 1.13 -10.39 -4.59
N THR A 102 0.96 -11.40 -5.46
CA THR A 102 -0.29 -11.60 -6.20
C THR A 102 -1.45 -11.91 -5.27
N LYS A 103 -1.26 -12.84 -4.32
CA LYS A 103 -2.31 -13.17 -3.34
C LYS A 103 -2.64 -11.97 -2.46
N GLY A 104 -1.62 -11.21 -2.02
CA GLY A 104 -1.83 -10.04 -1.18
C GLY A 104 -2.65 -8.97 -1.88
N VAL A 105 -2.49 -8.79 -3.19
CA VAL A 105 -3.35 -7.90 -4.00
C VAL A 105 -4.78 -8.41 -4.11
N LEU A 106 -4.99 -9.72 -4.25
CA LEU A 106 -6.34 -10.30 -4.36
C LEU A 106 -7.08 -10.34 -3.02
N GLU A 107 -6.35 -10.39 -1.91
CA GLU A 107 -6.89 -10.38 -0.55
C GLU A 107 -7.19 -8.97 -0.02
N ALA A 108 -6.53 -7.94 -0.56
CA ALA A 108 -6.76 -6.54 -0.21
C ALA A 108 -8.06 -6.01 -0.82
#